data_AF-A0A952W8J0-F1
#
_entry.id   AF-A0A952W8J0-F1
#
_cell.length_a   1.000
_cell.length_b   1.000
_cell.length_c   1.000
_cell.angle_alpha   90.00
_cell.angle_beta   90.00
_cell.angle_gamma   90.00
#
_symmetry.space_group_name_H-M   'P 1'
#
loop_
_entity.id
_entity.type
_entity.pdbx_description
1 polymer ?
#
loop_
_entity_poly.entity_id
_entity_poly.type
_entity_poly.pdbx_seq_one_letter_code
_entity_poly.pdbx_strand_id
1 'polypeptide(L)'
;MKPANVLVLLLAIAIGTVAAVVSMRSVWKDAERLAFHGRPGMGAFGGGNYQWMSDDQLEALVARTPENGLAMVQFARRVESRGEIDRARQLYKSGLEKIERWIHEAGGRGDVKENWYHKGLALRGLGLEREATSAFHRSFAFQRVLCERLLEDPRERLRAEEFYNLACFGALAGLEDEALDALDRAIAFGFSRLDLLQRDMDLDALREHPRFIAMLARVVGVPALADGDPSP
;
A
#
# COMPACT_ATOMS: atom_id res chain seq x y z
N MET A 1 -39.06 8.74 9.82
CA MET A 1 -38.68 7.31 9.76
C MET A 1 -39.22 6.58 10.99
N LYS A 2 -39.66 5.32 10.81
CA LYS A 2 -39.92 4.32 11.88
C LYS A 2 -38.89 4.37 13.02
N PRO A 3 -39.16 4.53 14.33
CA PRO A 3 -38.13 4.34 15.38
C PRO A 3 -37.40 2.99 15.26
N ALA A 4 -38.12 1.96 14.84
CA ALA A 4 -37.57 0.62 14.57
C ALA A 4 -36.51 0.60 13.45
N ASN A 5 -36.58 1.50 12.46
CA ASN A 5 -35.63 1.54 11.33
C ASN A 5 -34.30 2.18 11.74
N VAL A 6 -34.31 3.09 12.71
CA VAL A 6 -33.09 3.72 13.25
C VAL A 6 -32.31 2.72 14.11
N LEU A 7 -33.02 1.90 14.90
CA LEU A 7 -32.39 0.88 15.75
C LEU A 7 -31.72 -0.23 14.92
N VAL A 8 -32.35 -0.68 13.83
CA VAL A 8 -31.76 -1.68 12.91
C VAL A 8 -30.53 -1.13 12.21
N LEU A 9 -30.55 0.14 11.80
CA LEU A 9 -29.40 0.78 11.14
C LEU A 9 -28.22 0.95 12.10
N LEU A 10 -28.45 1.37 13.34
CA LEU A 10 -27.41 1.50 14.36
C LEU A 10 -26.82 0.15 14.76
N LEU A 11 -27.66 -0.89 14.86
CA LEU A 11 -27.20 -2.25 15.15
C LEU A 11 -26.36 -2.82 14.01
N ALA A 12 -26.74 -2.55 12.75
CA ALA A 12 -25.96 -2.97 11.57
C ALA A 12 -24.61 -2.26 11.49
N ILE A 13 -24.55 -0.95 11.81
CA ILE A 13 -23.29 -0.20 11.87
C ILE A 13 -22.38 -0.72 12.99
N ALA A 14 -22.94 -1.00 14.18
CA ALA A 14 -22.20 -1.55 15.31
C ALA A 14 -21.67 -2.96 15.04
N ILE A 15 -22.46 -3.83 14.40
CA ILE A 15 -22.02 -5.17 14.00
C ILE A 15 -20.94 -5.07 12.91
N GLY A 16 -21.09 -4.15 11.94
CA GLY A 16 -20.09 -3.90 10.90
C GLY A 16 -18.75 -3.43 11.46
N THR A 17 -18.76 -2.53 12.46
CA THR A 17 -17.54 -2.04 13.13
C THR A 17 -16.89 -3.12 13.99
N VAL A 18 -17.66 -3.91 14.74
CA VAL A 18 -17.11 -5.02 15.54
C VAL A 18 -16.52 -6.10 14.63
N ALA A 19 -17.17 -6.46 13.52
CA ALA A 19 -16.64 -7.41 12.56
C ALA A 19 -15.36 -6.91 11.87
N ALA A 20 -15.30 -5.61 11.53
CA ALA A 20 -14.09 -4.99 10.98
C ALA A 20 -12.93 -5.00 11.99
N VAL A 21 -13.19 -4.65 13.25
CA VAL A 21 -12.18 -4.65 14.33
C VAL A 21 -11.68 -6.06 14.65
N VAL A 22 -12.58 -7.05 14.71
CA VAL A 22 -12.20 -8.47 14.92
C VAL A 22 -11.36 -8.98 13.75
N SER A 23 -11.76 -8.65 12.51
CA SER A 23 -11.01 -8.99 11.30
C SER A 23 -9.63 -8.33 11.25
N MET A 24 -9.51 -7.06 11.65
CA MET A 24 -8.22 -6.38 11.77
C MET A 24 -7.33 -7.01 12.84
N ARG A 25 -7.90 -7.38 14.00
CA ARG A 25 -7.14 -8.01 15.08
C ARG A 25 -6.60 -9.39 14.69
N SER A 26 -7.35 -10.18 13.89
CA SER A 26 -6.83 -11.43 13.35
C SER A 26 -5.74 -11.20 12.30
N VAL A 27 -5.92 -10.22 11.42
CA VAL A 27 -4.91 -9.85 10.41
C VAL A 27 -3.61 -9.42 11.07
N TRP A 28 -3.66 -8.66 12.18
CA TRP A 28 -2.47 -8.26 12.92
C TRP A 28 -1.75 -9.44 13.56
N LYS A 29 -2.48 -10.37 14.19
CA LYS A 29 -1.87 -11.59 14.75
C LYS A 29 -1.21 -12.47 13.69
N ASP A 30 -1.82 -12.56 12.51
CA ASP A 30 -1.24 -13.28 11.38
C ASP A 30 0.01 -12.55 10.85
N ALA A 31 -0.03 -11.22 10.77
CA ALA A 31 1.10 -10.41 10.35
C ALA A 31 2.31 -10.57 11.27
N GLU A 32 2.09 -10.51 12.58
CA GLU A 32 3.11 -10.81 13.58
C GLU A 32 3.69 -12.20 13.32
N ARG A 33 2.86 -13.25 13.37
CA ARG A 33 3.31 -14.66 13.21
C ARG A 33 4.16 -14.91 11.97
N LEU A 34 3.81 -14.29 10.85
CA LEU A 34 4.36 -14.59 9.54
C LEU A 34 5.58 -13.72 9.18
N ALA A 35 5.67 -12.50 9.72
CA ALA A 35 6.85 -11.64 9.56
C ALA A 35 8.12 -12.21 10.24
N PHE A 36 7.99 -13.25 11.07
CA PHE A 36 9.11 -13.89 11.78
C PHE A 36 9.99 -14.81 10.90
N HIS A 37 9.60 -15.12 9.65
CA HIS A 37 10.28 -16.15 8.83
C HIS A 37 10.65 -15.72 7.39
N GLY A 38 11.20 -14.51 7.21
CA GLY A 38 11.81 -14.07 5.95
C GLY A 38 13.27 -13.65 6.13
N ARG A 39 14.18 -14.10 5.26
CA ARG A 39 15.55 -13.56 5.21
C ARG A 39 15.50 -12.14 4.64
N PRO A 40 16.18 -11.14 5.23
CA PRO A 40 16.39 -9.87 4.56
C PRO A 40 17.41 -10.10 3.44
N GLY A 41 16.94 -10.09 2.20
CA GLY A 41 17.82 -10.16 1.05
C GLY A 41 17.18 -10.71 -0.21
N MET A 42 16.71 -9.81 -1.07
CA MET A 42 17.01 -9.90 -2.50
C MET A 42 16.99 -8.49 -3.10
N GLY A 43 18.18 -8.01 -3.45
CA GLY A 43 18.37 -6.74 -4.12
C GLY A 43 17.71 -6.69 -5.50
N ALA A 44 17.33 -5.48 -5.90
CA ALA A 44 17.08 -4.98 -7.25
C ALA A 44 16.08 -5.71 -8.19
N PHE A 45 15.71 -6.97 -8.00
CA PHE A 45 14.89 -7.72 -8.97
C PHE A 45 13.86 -8.70 -8.36
N GLY A 46 13.73 -8.80 -7.04
CA GLY A 46 12.83 -9.76 -6.37
C GLY A 46 11.63 -9.18 -5.60
N GLY A 47 11.64 -7.90 -5.24
CA GLY A 47 10.70 -7.30 -4.28
C GLY A 47 9.61 -6.41 -4.88
N GLY A 48 9.11 -6.71 -6.08
CA GLY A 48 8.01 -5.94 -6.67
C GLY A 48 8.35 -4.49 -7.11
N ASN A 49 9.61 -4.09 -7.08
CA ASN A 49 10.05 -2.76 -7.52
C ASN A 49 10.40 -2.74 -9.01
N TYR A 50 9.41 -2.45 -9.86
CA TYR A 50 9.56 -2.37 -11.32
C TYR A 50 9.78 -0.93 -11.83
N GLN A 51 9.94 0.04 -10.93
CA GLN A 51 9.95 1.47 -11.29
C GLN A 51 11.08 1.85 -12.26
N TRP A 52 12.19 1.11 -12.23
CA TRP A 52 13.38 1.37 -13.05
C TRP A 52 13.34 0.71 -14.44
N MET A 53 12.37 -0.17 -14.69
CA MET A 53 12.23 -0.86 -15.97
C MET A 53 11.47 0.00 -16.97
N SER A 54 11.93 0.05 -18.22
CA SER A 54 11.11 0.54 -19.34
C SER A 54 9.93 -0.39 -19.61
N ASP A 55 8.97 0.07 -20.39
CA ASP A 55 7.80 -0.73 -20.76
C ASP A 55 8.19 -2.00 -21.51
N ASP A 56 9.13 -1.91 -22.46
CA ASP A 56 9.66 -3.06 -23.19
C ASP A 56 10.37 -4.07 -22.26
N GLN A 57 11.12 -3.56 -21.27
CA GLN A 57 11.81 -4.43 -20.30
C GLN A 57 10.82 -5.17 -19.40
N LEU A 58 9.76 -4.49 -18.97
CA LEU A 58 8.71 -5.07 -18.14
C LEU A 58 7.84 -6.06 -18.94
N GLU A 59 7.52 -5.73 -20.19
CA GLU A 59 6.83 -6.65 -21.11
C GLU A 59 7.64 -7.93 -21.35
N ALA A 60 8.94 -7.77 -21.67
CA ALA A 60 9.84 -8.90 -21.82
C ALA A 60 9.97 -9.73 -20.52
N LEU A 61 9.88 -9.08 -19.36
CA LEU A 61 9.84 -9.78 -18.06
C LEU A 61 8.58 -10.62 -17.91
N VAL A 62 7.41 -10.05 -18.19
CA VAL A 62 6.13 -10.79 -18.15
C VAL A 62 6.17 -11.99 -19.10
N ALA A 63 6.75 -11.82 -20.30
CA ALA A 63 6.87 -12.90 -21.27
C ALA A 63 7.80 -14.04 -20.81
N ARG A 64 8.92 -13.73 -20.15
CA ARG A 64 9.90 -14.75 -19.68
C ARG A 64 9.59 -15.33 -18.30
N THR A 65 8.70 -14.70 -17.53
CA THR A 65 8.28 -15.15 -16.19
C THR A 65 6.75 -15.16 -16.06
N PRO A 66 6.05 -16.07 -16.78
CA PRO A 66 4.58 -16.15 -16.77
C PRO A 66 3.96 -16.51 -15.39
N GLU A 67 4.78 -16.92 -14.42
CA GLU A 67 4.43 -17.14 -13.03
C GLU A 67 4.53 -15.88 -12.15
N ASN A 68 5.20 -14.83 -12.63
CA ASN A 68 5.42 -13.60 -11.87
C ASN A 68 4.20 -12.67 -11.91
N GLY A 69 3.23 -12.96 -11.04
CA GLY A 69 1.99 -12.17 -10.96
C GLY A 69 2.21 -10.69 -10.62
N LEU A 70 3.25 -10.36 -9.85
CA LEU A 70 3.57 -8.99 -9.46
C LEU A 70 3.98 -8.17 -10.70
N ALA A 71 4.83 -8.75 -11.56
CA ALA A 71 5.25 -8.12 -12.82
C ALA A 71 4.05 -7.92 -13.76
N MET A 72 3.13 -8.89 -13.82
CA MET A 72 1.90 -8.77 -14.62
C MET A 72 1.03 -7.60 -14.16
N VAL A 73 0.79 -7.46 -12.86
CA VAL A 73 -0.02 -6.37 -12.30
C VAL A 73 0.62 -5.00 -12.56
N GLN A 74 1.94 -4.93 -12.44
CA GLN A 74 2.67 -3.68 -12.67
C GLN A 74 2.67 -3.31 -14.15
N PHE A 75 2.80 -4.30 -15.04
CA PHE A 75 2.64 -4.08 -16.46
C PHE A 75 1.21 -3.68 -16.84
N ALA A 76 0.22 -4.30 -16.20
CA ALA A 76 -1.20 -3.99 -16.41
C ALA A 76 -1.49 -2.50 -16.15
N ARG A 77 -0.96 -1.90 -15.08
CA ARG A 77 -1.11 -0.46 -14.80
C ARG A 77 -0.56 0.42 -15.92
N ARG A 78 0.59 0.05 -16.50
CA ARG A 78 1.21 0.81 -17.60
C ARG A 78 0.39 0.70 -18.88
N VAL A 79 -0.08 -0.50 -19.19
CA VAL A 79 -0.98 -0.78 -20.31
C VAL A 79 -2.31 -0.03 -20.14
N GLU A 80 -2.87 -0.02 -18.94
CA GLU A 80 -4.10 0.73 -18.61
C GLU A 80 -3.91 2.24 -18.78
N SER A 81 -2.79 2.79 -18.31
CA SER A 81 -2.48 4.22 -18.46
C SER A 81 -2.37 4.69 -19.92
N ARG A 82 -2.12 3.76 -20.86
CA ARG A 82 -2.12 4.00 -22.30
C ARG A 82 -3.49 3.85 -22.96
N GLY A 83 -4.52 3.47 -22.19
CA GLY A 83 -5.88 3.26 -22.68
C GLY A 83 -6.14 1.85 -23.23
N GLU A 84 -5.20 0.91 -23.11
CA GLU A 84 -5.36 -0.49 -23.55
C GLU A 84 -6.15 -1.31 -22.50
N ILE A 85 -7.40 -0.91 -22.22
CA ILE A 85 -8.20 -1.39 -21.07
C ILE A 85 -8.40 -2.91 -21.08
N ASP A 86 -8.72 -3.52 -22.22
CA ASP A 86 -8.97 -4.97 -22.30
C ASP A 86 -7.71 -5.80 -22.03
N ARG A 87 -6.56 -5.32 -22.53
CA ARG A 87 -5.26 -5.96 -22.31
C ARG A 87 -4.85 -5.83 -20.84
N ALA A 88 -5.02 -4.66 -20.24
CA ALA A 88 -4.77 -4.45 -18.82
C ALA A 88 -5.65 -5.38 -17.97
N ARG A 89 -6.95 -5.48 -18.27
CA ARG A 89 -7.89 -6.38 -17.58
C ARG A 89 -7.46 -7.85 -17.65
N GLN A 90 -6.96 -8.31 -18.80
CA GLN A 90 -6.42 -9.68 -18.93
C GLN A 90 -5.19 -9.88 -18.04
N LEU A 91 -4.25 -8.93 -18.06
CA LEU A 91 -3.05 -8.97 -17.23
C LEU A 91 -3.39 -8.95 -15.74
N TYR A 92 -4.34 -8.12 -15.30
CA TYR A 92 -4.80 -8.10 -13.91
C TYR A 92 -5.40 -9.44 -13.48
N LYS A 93 -6.24 -10.06 -14.31
CA LYS A 93 -6.80 -11.39 -14.01
C LYS A 93 -5.70 -12.43 -13.87
N SER A 94 -4.80 -12.54 -14.85
CA SER A 94 -3.71 -13.51 -14.82
C SER A 94 -2.76 -13.27 -13.65
N GLY A 95 -2.41 -12.01 -13.38
CA GLY A 95 -1.56 -11.65 -12.24
C GLY A 95 -2.20 -11.98 -10.90
N LEU A 96 -3.49 -11.64 -10.73
CA LEU A 96 -4.27 -11.97 -9.54
C LEU A 96 -4.28 -13.47 -9.27
N GLU A 97 -4.55 -14.30 -10.29
CA GLU A 97 -4.53 -15.76 -10.15
C GLU A 97 -3.17 -16.29 -9.65
N LYS A 98 -2.05 -15.73 -10.13
CA LYS A 98 -0.70 -16.15 -9.68
C LYS A 98 -0.44 -15.72 -8.24
N ILE A 99 -0.80 -14.49 -7.90
CA ILE A 99 -0.62 -13.94 -6.55
C ILE A 99 -1.47 -14.72 -5.54
N GLU A 100 -2.73 -15.02 -5.87
CA GLU A 100 -3.60 -15.78 -4.97
C GLU A 100 -3.10 -17.20 -4.75
N ARG A 101 -2.62 -17.86 -5.81
CA ARG A 101 -1.97 -19.16 -5.69
C ARG A 101 -0.73 -19.09 -4.81
N TRP A 102 0.13 -18.10 -5.02
CA TRP A 102 1.33 -17.90 -4.20
C TRP A 102 0.96 -17.68 -2.73
N ILE A 103 0.00 -16.80 -2.44
CA ILE A 103 -0.47 -16.53 -1.07
C ILE A 103 -1.01 -17.81 -0.41
N HIS A 104 -1.75 -18.63 -1.17
CA HIS A 104 -2.28 -19.90 -0.69
C HIS A 104 -1.17 -20.91 -0.38
N GLU A 105 -0.23 -21.11 -1.31
CA GLU A 105 0.85 -22.10 -1.21
C GLU A 105 1.93 -21.71 -0.19
N ALA A 106 2.27 -20.42 -0.12
CA ALA A 106 3.28 -19.91 0.81
C ALA A 106 2.87 -20.11 2.28
N GLY A 107 1.55 -20.28 2.56
CA GLY A 107 1.03 -20.41 3.91
C GLY A 107 1.43 -19.23 4.81
N GLY A 108 1.74 -18.08 4.20
CA GLY A 108 2.22 -16.88 4.88
C GLY A 108 3.75 -16.73 5.04
N ARG A 109 4.61 -17.59 4.47
CA ARG A 109 6.08 -17.39 4.51
C ARG A 109 6.58 -16.56 3.32
N GLY A 110 7.19 -15.41 3.56
CA GLY A 110 7.89 -14.60 2.52
C GLY A 110 7.49 -13.10 2.50
N ASP A 111 7.75 -12.44 1.37
CA ASP A 111 7.39 -11.04 1.06
C ASP A 111 5.87 -10.87 0.87
N VAL A 112 5.15 -11.10 1.97
CA VAL A 112 3.69 -11.19 2.02
C VAL A 112 3.04 -9.82 1.78
N LYS A 113 3.68 -8.73 2.22
CA LYS A 113 3.16 -7.36 2.06
C LYS A 113 3.08 -6.94 0.59
N GLU A 114 4.11 -7.23 -0.22
CA GLU A 114 4.13 -6.95 -1.66
C GLU A 114 3.03 -7.73 -2.38
N ASN A 115 2.84 -9.00 -2.05
CA ASN A 115 1.80 -9.82 -2.67
C ASN A 115 0.39 -9.30 -2.35
N TRP A 116 0.12 -8.92 -1.09
CA TRP A 116 -1.15 -8.30 -0.74
C TRP A 116 -1.38 -6.94 -1.41
N TYR A 117 -0.32 -6.13 -1.53
CA TYR A 117 -0.37 -4.86 -2.25
C TYR A 117 -0.72 -5.07 -3.73
N HIS A 118 0.00 -5.94 -4.43
CA HIS A 118 -0.25 -6.21 -5.86
C HIS A 118 -1.61 -6.90 -6.07
N LYS A 119 -2.08 -7.73 -5.12
CA LYS A 119 -3.44 -8.25 -5.13
C LYS A 119 -4.47 -7.11 -5.07
N GLY A 120 -4.28 -6.14 -4.18
CA GLY A 120 -5.14 -4.97 -4.08
C GLY A 120 -5.18 -4.16 -5.37
N LEU A 121 -4.02 -3.89 -5.97
CA LEU A 121 -3.93 -3.19 -7.26
C LEU A 121 -4.67 -3.94 -8.38
N ALA A 122 -4.51 -5.26 -8.46
CA ALA A 122 -5.19 -6.08 -9.46
C ALA A 122 -6.71 -6.06 -9.29
N LEU A 123 -7.19 -6.20 -8.04
CA LEU A 123 -8.61 -6.15 -7.73
C LEU A 123 -9.22 -4.79 -8.07
N ARG A 124 -8.51 -3.68 -7.77
CA ARG A 124 -8.94 -2.33 -8.15
C ARG A 124 -9.01 -2.17 -9.67
N GLY A 125 -7.99 -2.61 -10.41
CA GLY A 125 -8.02 -2.60 -11.89
C GLY A 125 -9.13 -3.47 -12.50
N LEU A 126 -9.68 -4.41 -11.72
CA LEU A 126 -10.85 -5.22 -12.09
C LEU A 126 -12.18 -4.64 -11.59
N GLY A 127 -12.18 -3.50 -10.89
CA GLY A 127 -13.37 -2.85 -10.33
C GLY A 127 -13.88 -3.47 -9.02
N LEU A 128 -13.10 -4.34 -8.38
CA LEU A 128 -13.45 -5.04 -7.14
C LEU A 128 -12.95 -4.26 -5.91
N GLU A 129 -13.51 -3.07 -5.69
CA GLU A 129 -12.95 -2.09 -4.74
C GLU A 129 -12.97 -2.55 -3.28
N ARG A 130 -14.01 -3.31 -2.86
CA ARG A 130 -14.12 -3.80 -1.48
C ARG A 130 -13.03 -4.82 -1.18
N GLU A 131 -12.81 -5.74 -2.10
CA GLU A 131 -11.78 -6.76 -2.02
C GLU A 131 -10.39 -6.14 -2.12
N ALA A 132 -10.22 -5.14 -2.98
CA ALA A 132 -8.98 -4.36 -3.10
C ALA A 132 -8.62 -3.71 -1.76
N THR A 133 -9.57 -2.99 -1.14
CA THR A 133 -9.41 -2.37 0.17
C THR A 133 -9.01 -3.39 1.24
N SER A 134 -9.66 -4.57 1.26
CA SER A 134 -9.30 -5.63 2.19
C SER A 134 -7.88 -6.16 1.96
N ALA A 135 -7.39 -6.22 0.72
CA ALA A 135 -6.04 -6.62 0.41
C ALA A 135 -5.01 -5.55 0.84
N PHE A 136 -5.32 -4.27 0.62
CA PHE A 136 -4.47 -3.16 1.08
C PHE A 136 -4.36 -3.12 2.61
N HIS A 137 -5.45 -3.33 3.35
CA HIS A 137 -5.37 -3.46 4.82
C HIS A 137 -4.42 -4.56 5.29
N ARG A 138 -4.36 -5.70 4.57
CA ARG A 138 -3.40 -6.75 4.88
C ARG A 138 -1.98 -6.29 4.60
N SER A 139 -1.72 -5.70 3.43
CA SER A 139 -0.40 -5.17 3.08
C SER A 139 0.10 -4.17 4.13
N PHE A 140 -0.75 -3.21 4.51
CA PHE A 140 -0.48 -2.23 5.57
C PHE A 140 -0.14 -2.91 6.91
N ALA A 141 -0.92 -3.91 7.33
CA ALA A 141 -0.66 -4.62 8.57
C ALA A 141 0.72 -5.30 8.61
N PHE A 142 1.11 -5.98 7.52
CA PHE A 142 2.44 -6.60 7.41
C PHE A 142 3.56 -5.56 7.41
N GLN A 143 3.38 -4.47 6.66
CA GLN A 143 4.36 -3.38 6.61
C GLN A 143 4.52 -2.68 7.96
N ARG A 144 3.43 -2.54 8.72
CA ARG A 144 3.46 -1.91 10.05
C ARG A 144 4.31 -2.71 11.03
N VAL A 145 4.10 -4.02 11.08
CA VAL A 145 4.91 -4.94 11.92
C VAL A 145 6.39 -4.87 11.54
N LEU A 146 6.69 -4.80 10.24
CA LEU A 146 8.06 -4.61 9.78
C LEU A 146 8.63 -3.30 10.34
N CYS A 147 7.95 -2.17 10.10
CA CYS A 147 8.39 -0.85 10.55
C CYS A 147 8.57 -0.76 12.07
N GLU A 148 7.68 -1.36 12.87
CA GLU A 148 7.81 -1.41 14.33
C GLU A 148 9.10 -2.10 14.75
N ARG A 149 9.45 -3.22 14.12
CA ARG A 149 10.71 -3.92 14.37
C ARG A 149 11.94 -3.10 13.97
N LEU A 150 11.85 -2.37 12.86
CA LEU A 150 12.93 -1.50 12.40
C LEU A 150 13.26 -0.38 13.42
N LEU A 151 12.29 0.03 14.24
CA LEU A 151 12.52 1.01 15.31
C LEU A 151 13.32 0.43 16.48
N GLU A 152 13.26 -0.88 16.70
CA GLU A 152 13.95 -1.57 17.78
C GLU A 152 15.40 -1.94 17.41
N ASP A 153 15.73 -2.04 16.12
CA ASP A 153 17.07 -2.40 15.65
C ASP A 153 17.98 -1.16 15.53
N PRO A 154 19.11 -1.10 16.27
CA PRO A 154 20.03 0.04 16.25
C PRO A 154 20.83 0.21 14.95
N ARG A 155 20.70 -0.69 13.95
CA ARG A 155 21.58 -0.72 12.76
C ARG A 155 20.94 -0.27 11.45
N GLU A 156 19.75 0.32 11.47
CA GLU A 156 18.96 0.36 10.24
C GLU A 156 18.94 1.69 9.47
N ARG A 157 19.54 1.63 8.27
CA ARG A 157 19.53 2.67 7.23
C ARG A 157 18.29 2.64 6.32
N LEU A 158 17.44 1.61 6.39
CA LEU A 158 16.31 1.40 5.46
C LEU A 158 14.96 1.98 5.96
N ARG A 159 14.94 2.57 7.16
CA ARG A 159 13.71 3.05 7.82
C ARG A 159 12.91 4.04 6.97
N ALA A 160 13.58 4.95 6.29
CA ALA A 160 12.92 5.97 5.46
C ALA A 160 12.00 5.35 4.38
N GLU A 161 12.52 4.40 3.61
CA GLU A 161 11.79 3.75 2.50
C GLU A 161 10.66 2.86 3.02
N GLU A 162 10.87 2.14 4.12
CA GLU A 162 9.86 1.23 4.67
C GLU A 162 8.70 1.99 5.32
N PHE A 163 8.96 3.12 5.99
CA PHE A 163 7.90 4.01 6.47
C PHE A 163 7.19 4.74 5.32
N TYR A 164 7.86 5.03 4.21
CA TYR A 164 7.21 5.53 2.99
C TYR A 164 6.26 4.48 2.41
N ASN A 165 6.70 3.23 2.27
CA ASN A 165 5.83 2.12 1.82
C ASN A 165 4.63 1.93 2.76
N LEU A 166 4.82 2.08 4.07
CA LEU A 166 3.73 2.05 5.05
C LEU A 166 2.70 3.13 4.77
N ALA A 167 3.15 4.35 4.43
CA ALA A 167 2.27 5.44 4.05
C ALA A 167 1.47 5.12 2.78
N CYS A 168 2.13 4.64 1.72
CA CYS A 168 1.45 4.25 0.48
C CYS A 168 0.38 3.18 0.72
N PHE A 169 0.71 2.13 1.49
CA PHE A 169 -0.27 1.08 1.79
C PHE A 169 -1.41 1.57 2.68
N GLY A 170 -1.14 2.49 3.60
CA GLY A 170 -2.16 3.11 4.44
C GLY A 170 -3.14 3.96 3.63
N ALA A 171 -2.61 4.80 2.73
CA ALA A 171 -3.41 5.64 1.85
C ALA A 171 -4.33 4.81 0.94
N LEU A 172 -3.80 3.74 0.34
CA LEU A 172 -4.60 2.81 -0.46
C LEU A 172 -5.66 2.05 0.35
N ALA A 173 -5.39 1.80 1.63
CA ALA A 173 -6.33 1.16 2.54
C ALA A 173 -7.37 2.14 3.14
N GLY A 174 -7.33 3.43 2.79
CA GLY A 174 -8.20 4.45 3.35
C GLY A 174 -7.90 4.80 4.82
N LEU A 175 -6.70 4.47 5.30
CA LEU A 175 -6.20 4.78 6.64
C LEU A 175 -5.41 6.09 6.60
N GLU A 176 -6.12 7.19 6.38
CA GLU A 176 -5.54 8.51 6.07
C GLU A 176 -4.60 9.02 7.18
N ASP A 177 -5.06 9.02 8.43
CA ASP A 177 -4.27 9.49 9.57
C ASP A 177 -3.00 8.65 9.78
N GLU A 178 -3.12 7.32 9.74
CA GLU A 178 -1.99 6.42 9.87
C GLU A 178 -1.00 6.55 8.71
N ALA A 179 -1.50 6.79 7.49
CA ALA A 179 -0.65 7.02 6.32
C ALA A 179 0.16 8.31 6.46
N LEU A 180 -0.46 9.39 6.93
CA LEU A 180 0.21 10.66 7.20
C LEU A 180 1.24 10.52 8.33
N ASP A 181 0.92 9.80 9.39
CA ASP A 181 1.86 9.52 10.49
C ASP A 181 3.07 8.68 10.04
N ALA A 182 2.86 7.73 9.12
CA ALA A 182 3.92 6.96 8.53
C ALA A 182 4.80 7.82 7.61
N LEU A 183 4.19 8.69 6.81
CA LEU A 183 4.90 9.57 5.89
C LEU A 183 5.75 10.61 6.62
N ASP A 184 5.23 11.20 7.70
CA ASP A 184 5.99 12.13 8.53
C ASP A 184 7.22 11.46 9.14
N ARG A 185 7.07 10.20 9.60
CA ARG A 185 8.17 9.38 10.08
C ARG A 185 9.18 9.06 8.98
N ALA A 186 8.73 8.73 7.77
CA ALA A 186 9.61 8.51 6.63
C ALA A 186 10.50 9.75 6.37
N ILE A 187 9.89 10.93 6.33
CA ILE A 187 10.59 12.21 6.16
C ILE A 187 11.57 12.47 7.32
N ALA A 188 11.16 12.22 8.56
CA ALA A 188 12.02 12.34 9.74
C ALA A 188 13.23 11.38 9.68
N PHE A 189 13.08 10.20 9.06
CA PHE A 189 14.17 9.26 8.80
C PHE A 189 15.01 9.61 7.55
N GLY A 190 14.73 10.73 6.89
CA GLY A 190 15.51 11.25 5.76
C GLY A 190 14.94 10.93 4.38
N PHE A 191 13.70 10.45 4.28
CA PHE A 191 13.03 10.27 2.99
C PHE A 191 12.90 11.62 2.27
N SER A 192 13.47 11.71 1.07
CA SER A 192 13.62 12.98 0.32
C SER A 192 13.36 12.83 -1.18
N ARG A 193 12.78 11.69 -1.61
CA ARG A 193 12.38 11.41 -3.00
C ARG A 193 11.16 12.26 -3.37
N LEU A 194 11.38 13.54 -3.69
CA LEU A 194 10.34 14.48 -4.09
C LEU A 194 9.54 14.01 -5.30
N ASP A 195 10.18 13.29 -6.23
CA ASP A 195 9.54 12.68 -7.39
C ASP A 195 8.40 11.74 -6.97
N LEU A 196 8.65 10.87 -5.99
CA LEU A 196 7.66 9.94 -5.45
C LEU A 196 6.59 10.69 -4.66
N LEU A 197 7.02 11.58 -3.75
CA LEU A 197 6.09 12.40 -2.97
C LEU A 197 5.12 13.20 -3.83
N GLN A 198 5.47 13.59 -5.05
CA GLN A 198 4.63 14.39 -5.94
C GLN A 198 3.80 13.57 -6.95
N ARG A 199 4.24 12.36 -7.32
CA ARG A 199 3.66 11.63 -8.47
C ARG A 199 3.20 10.22 -8.16
N ASP A 200 3.57 9.66 -7.01
CA ASP A 200 3.09 8.34 -6.64
C ASP A 200 1.58 8.39 -6.44
N MET A 201 0.87 7.65 -7.27
CA MET A 201 -0.60 7.60 -7.27
C MET A 201 -1.15 6.87 -6.06
N ASP A 202 -0.32 6.11 -5.35
CA ASP A 202 -0.73 5.45 -4.12
C ASP A 202 -1.02 6.47 -3.00
N LEU A 203 -0.48 7.70 -3.13
CA LEU A 203 -0.70 8.82 -2.21
C LEU A 203 -1.83 9.77 -2.67
N ASP A 204 -2.56 9.44 -3.74
CA ASP A 204 -3.55 10.37 -4.33
C ASP A 204 -4.62 10.82 -3.33
N ALA A 205 -5.07 9.93 -2.45
CA ALA A 205 -6.03 10.25 -1.40
C ALA A 205 -5.52 11.32 -0.40
N LEU A 206 -4.19 11.48 -0.25
CA LEU A 206 -3.61 12.41 0.71
C LEU A 206 -3.30 13.79 0.11
N ARG A 207 -3.41 13.95 -1.22
CA ARG A 207 -2.90 15.13 -1.96
C ARG A 207 -3.46 16.46 -1.46
N GLU A 208 -4.74 16.46 -1.13
CA GLU A 208 -5.47 17.64 -0.67
C GLU A 208 -5.40 17.82 0.86
N HIS A 209 -4.84 16.85 1.58
CA HIS A 209 -4.81 16.90 3.03
C HIS A 209 -3.82 17.96 3.53
N PRO A 210 -4.22 18.86 4.46
CA PRO A 210 -3.36 19.94 4.94
C PRO A 210 -2.00 19.47 5.49
N ARG A 211 -1.98 18.34 6.22
CA ARG A 211 -0.73 17.75 6.75
C ARG A 211 0.22 17.32 5.62
N PHE A 212 -0.31 16.78 4.52
CA PHE A 212 0.50 16.35 3.37
C PHE A 212 1.12 17.55 2.66
N ILE A 213 0.34 18.60 2.44
CA ILE A 213 0.81 19.87 1.84
C ILE A 213 1.93 20.48 2.69
N ALA A 214 1.77 20.51 4.02
CA ALA A 214 2.79 21.01 4.94
C ALA A 214 4.08 20.16 4.92
N MET A 215 3.96 18.83 4.81
CA MET A 215 5.10 17.92 4.65
C MET A 215 5.88 18.21 3.35
N LEU A 216 5.18 18.39 2.23
CA LEU A 216 5.83 18.73 0.96
C LEU A 216 6.60 20.06 1.06
N ALA A 217 6.02 21.08 1.68
CA ALA A 217 6.70 22.37 1.88
C ALA A 217 8.01 22.21 2.66
N ARG A 218 7.98 21.41 3.73
CA ARG A 218 9.18 21.08 4.55
C ARG A 218 10.26 20.39 3.73
N VAL A 219 9.91 19.39 2.91
CA VAL A 219 10.90 18.64 2.12
C VAL A 219 11.50 19.50 0.99
N VAL A 220 10.71 20.41 0.40
CA VAL A 220 11.19 21.35 -0.65
C VAL A 220 12.03 22.50 -0.04
N GLY A 221 12.04 22.66 1.28
CA GLY A 221 12.75 23.75 1.96
C GLY A 221 12.03 25.10 1.87
N VAL A 222 10.73 25.10 1.57
CA VAL A 222 9.89 26.29 1.69
C VAL A 222 9.55 26.43 3.17
N PRO A 223 9.80 27.60 3.82
CA PRO A 223 9.34 27.83 5.17
C PRO A 223 7.85 27.51 5.24
N ALA A 224 7.43 26.68 6.19
CA ALA A 224 6.02 26.38 6.40
C ALA A 224 5.26 27.73 6.41
N LEU A 225 4.21 27.83 5.59
CA LEU A 225 3.32 28.99 5.64
C LEU A 225 2.89 29.12 7.09
N ALA A 226 3.41 30.16 7.75
CA ALA A 226 3.17 30.40 9.15
C ALA A 226 1.65 30.38 9.37
N ASP A 227 1.21 29.53 10.29
CA ASP A 227 -0.17 29.49 10.74
C ASP A 227 -0.62 30.92 11.04
N GLY A 228 -1.81 31.23 10.52
CA GLY A 228 -2.32 32.58 10.31
C GLY A 228 -1.93 33.59 11.39
N ASP A 229 -1.38 34.70 10.94
CA ASP A 229 -1.33 35.95 11.68
C ASP A 229 -2.77 36.36 12.04
N PRO A 230 -3.17 36.36 13.32
CA PRO A 230 -4.40 37.02 13.72
C PRO A 230 -4.09 38.52 13.73
N SER A 231 -4.45 39.21 12.64
CA SER A 231 -4.35 40.66 12.57
C SER A 231 -5.04 41.32 13.78
N PRO A 232 -4.44 42.34 14.41
CA PRO A 232 -5.17 43.26 15.29
C PRO A 232 -6.10 44.19 14.49
#